data_AF-A0A7C7RZD0-F1
#
_entry.id   AF-A0A7C7RZD0-F1
#
_cell.length_a   1.000
_cell.length_b   1.000
_cell.length_c   1.000
_cell.angle_alpha   90.00
_cell.angle_beta   90.00
_cell.angle_gamma   90.00
#
_symmetry.space_group_name_H-M   'P 1'
#
loop_
_entity.id
_entity.type
_entity.pdbx_description
1 polymer ?
#
loop_
_entity_poly.entity_id
_entity_poly.type
_entity_poly.pdbx_seq_one_letter_code
_entity_poly.pdbx_strand_id
1 'polypeptide(L)'
;TGTCNWTADYAAVFISGDQMGAPEFVYIDQPVAPGQSVDIAVNMTAPLDPGTYRSDWMLQNASGEQFGIGPNGSNPFWVQIVVTASEPVTPTATPVPEPEPLLSGPVTLNVNDNVDLDTLQLNAPGADLSYQQITLDENVSHMLFPLDGASIGLVGSAQPTYAQCQGSGQSTEAINLGDYAAGTYFCYITNGGLLGWARLDGLDTANGILNLTILTWSTP
;
A
#
# COMPACT_ATOMS: atom_id res chain seq x y z
N THR A 1 30.11 -35.96 -26.16
CA THR A 1 31.36 -35.18 -26.02
C THR A 1 32.15 -35.34 -27.30
N GLY A 2 32.59 -34.24 -27.90
CA GLY A 2 33.34 -34.24 -29.17
C GLY A 2 34.85 -34.31 -28.95
N THR A 3 35.60 -34.54 -30.04
CA THR A 3 37.07 -34.49 -30.07
C THR A 3 37.60 -33.14 -30.58
N CYS A 4 36.73 -32.25 -31.06
CA CYS A 4 37.09 -30.96 -31.64
C CYS A 4 37.14 -29.86 -30.58
N ASN A 5 38.16 -29.00 -30.68
CA ASN A 5 38.25 -27.76 -29.92
C ASN A 5 37.26 -26.73 -30.50
N TRP A 6 36.37 -26.19 -29.69
CA TRP A 6 35.48 -25.13 -30.13
C TRP A 6 36.23 -23.79 -30.09
N THR A 7 36.14 -23.01 -31.16
CA THR A 7 36.76 -21.68 -31.27
C THR A 7 35.70 -20.60 -31.13
N ALA A 8 36.10 -19.33 -31.17
CA ALA A 8 35.17 -18.20 -31.20
C ALA A 8 34.28 -18.14 -32.46
N ASP A 9 34.57 -18.98 -33.47
CA ASP A 9 33.76 -19.13 -34.69
C ASP A 9 32.57 -20.07 -34.49
N TYR A 10 32.48 -20.73 -33.33
CA TYR A 10 31.30 -21.52 -32.95
C TYR A 10 30.24 -20.59 -32.37
N ALA A 11 28.98 -20.90 -32.60
CA ALA A 11 27.86 -20.09 -32.13
C ALA A 11 26.68 -20.96 -31.69
N ALA A 12 25.85 -20.44 -30.79
CA ALA A 12 24.45 -20.84 -30.69
C ALA A 12 23.65 -20.06 -31.74
N VAL A 13 22.80 -20.76 -32.48
CA VAL A 13 22.05 -20.24 -33.62
C VAL A 13 20.57 -20.48 -33.41
N PHE A 14 19.77 -19.45 -33.63
CA PHE A 14 18.32 -19.53 -33.57
C PHE A 14 17.80 -20.37 -34.74
N ILE A 15 16.92 -21.34 -34.45
CA ILE A 15 16.38 -22.27 -35.45
C ILE A 15 14.89 -22.03 -35.70
N SER A 16 14.10 -21.90 -34.64
CA SER A 16 12.64 -21.78 -34.76
C SER A 16 11.98 -21.23 -33.49
N GLY A 17 10.69 -20.90 -33.61
CA GLY A 17 9.86 -20.41 -32.52
C GLY A 17 9.92 -18.88 -32.40
N ASP A 18 9.87 -18.40 -31.17
CA ASP A 18 9.88 -16.99 -30.82
C ASP A 18 11.29 -16.52 -30.54
N GLN A 19 11.81 -15.65 -31.41
CA GLN A 19 13.17 -15.13 -31.27
C GLN A 19 13.34 -14.22 -30.03
N MET A 20 12.24 -13.64 -29.53
CA MET A 20 12.21 -12.80 -28.31
C MET A 20 13.33 -11.75 -28.31
N GLY A 21 13.55 -11.06 -29.43
CA GLY A 21 14.58 -10.01 -29.55
C GLY A 21 16.04 -10.49 -29.50
N ALA A 22 16.30 -11.80 -29.46
CA ALA A 22 17.65 -12.35 -29.51
C ALA A 22 18.29 -12.20 -30.91
N PRO A 23 19.62 -12.05 -31.01
CA PRO A 23 20.31 -12.11 -32.30
C PRO A 23 20.22 -13.52 -32.92
N GLU A 24 20.34 -13.64 -34.24
CA GLU A 24 20.30 -14.96 -34.91
C GLU A 24 21.50 -15.86 -34.52
N PHE A 25 22.67 -15.24 -34.26
CA PHE A 25 23.90 -15.91 -33.86
C PHE A 25 24.42 -15.35 -32.53
N VAL A 26 24.82 -16.24 -31.63
CA VAL A 26 25.47 -15.94 -30.35
C VAL A 26 26.79 -16.70 -30.32
N TYR A 27 27.87 -16.01 -30.68
CA TYR A 27 29.22 -16.59 -30.74
C TYR A 27 29.74 -16.94 -29.35
N ILE A 28 30.50 -18.02 -29.27
CA ILE A 28 31.19 -18.42 -28.05
C ILE A 28 32.35 -17.44 -27.81
N ASP A 29 32.45 -16.94 -26.58
CA ASP A 29 33.42 -15.90 -26.21
C ASP A 29 34.84 -16.45 -25.97
N GLN A 30 34.97 -17.72 -25.59
CA GLN A 30 36.25 -18.38 -25.32
C GLN A 30 36.38 -19.77 -25.95
N PRO A 31 37.59 -20.18 -26.37
CA PRO A 31 37.82 -21.53 -26.87
C PRO A 31 37.53 -22.61 -25.83
N VAL A 32 36.90 -23.71 -26.25
CA VAL A 32 36.53 -24.83 -25.38
C VAL A 32 37.25 -26.10 -25.83
N ALA A 33 38.16 -26.58 -24.98
CA ALA A 33 38.88 -27.83 -25.24
C ALA A 33 37.96 -29.05 -25.14
N PRO A 34 38.28 -30.17 -25.82
CA PRO A 34 37.51 -31.40 -25.71
C PRO A 34 37.31 -31.84 -24.26
N GLY A 35 36.06 -32.12 -23.89
CA GLY A 35 35.69 -32.54 -22.53
C GLY A 35 35.53 -31.40 -21.52
N GLN A 36 35.72 -30.14 -21.93
CA GLN A 36 35.41 -28.95 -21.12
C GLN A 36 33.97 -28.46 -21.37
N SER A 37 33.55 -27.47 -20.60
CA SER A 37 32.25 -26.82 -20.67
C SER A 37 32.40 -25.31 -20.77
N VAL A 38 31.38 -24.64 -21.32
CA VAL A 38 31.28 -23.18 -21.42
C VAL A 38 29.83 -22.77 -21.18
N ASP A 39 29.63 -21.60 -20.60
CA ASP A 39 28.31 -20.99 -20.45
C ASP A 39 28.04 -20.06 -21.64
N ILE A 40 26.89 -20.25 -22.30
CA ILE A 40 26.47 -19.41 -23.43
C ILE A 40 25.29 -18.55 -22.96
N ALA A 41 25.45 -17.24 -22.97
CA ALA A 41 24.41 -16.29 -22.57
C ALA A 41 23.70 -15.70 -23.80
N VAL A 42 22.37 -15.80 -23.83
CA VAL A 42 21.53 -15.21 -24.89
C VAL A 42 20.66 -14.12 -24.28
N ASN A 43 20.83 -12.88 -24.74
CA ASN A 43 19.96 -11.76 -24.32
C ASN A 43 18.63 -11.84 -25.07
N MET A 44 17.53 -11.83 -24.32
CA MET A 44 16.17 -11.93 -24.86
C MET A 44 15.25 -10.92 -24.16
N THR A 45 14.24 -10.44 -24.90
CA THR A 45 13.19 -9.54 -24.45
C THR A 45 11.84 -10.26 -24.48
N ALA A 46 11.18 -10.33 -23.33
CA ALA A 46 9.84 -10.91 -23.23
C ALA A 46 8.84 -10.10 -24.09
N PRO A 47 7.97 -10.76 -24.88
CA PRO A 47 6.90 -10.09 -25.62
C PRO A 47 5.92 -9.34 -24.70
N LEU A 48 5.23 -8.33 -25.26
CA LEU A 48 4.23 -7.55 -24.53
C LEU A 48 2.93 -8.32 -24.31
N ASP A 49 2.55 -9.14 -25.27
CA ASP A 49 1.30 -9.88 -25.22
C ASP A 49 1.43 -11.08 -24.26
N PRO A 50 0.41 -11.34 -23.43
CA PRO A 50 0.39 -12.52 -22.59
C PRO A 50 0.37 -13.80 -23.43
N GLY A 51 1.19 -14.78 -23.08
CA GLY A 51 1.31 -16.00 -23.85
C GLY A 51 2.45 -16.89 -23.39
N THR A 52 2.50 -18.11 -23.93
CA THR A 52 3.68 -18.97 -23.81
C THR A 52 4.53 -18.79 -25.04
N TYR A 53 5.80 -18.46 -24.84
CA TYR A 53 6.75 -18.21 -25.92
C TYR A 53 7.92 -19.18 -25.79
N ARG A 54 8.37 -19.74 -26.92
CA ARG A 54 9.46 -20.72 -26.97
C ARG A 54 10.44 -20.40 -28.08
N SER A 55 11.72 -20.34 -27.75
CA SER A 55 12.83 -20.12 -28.67
C SER A 55 13.71 -21.37 -28.76
N ASP A 56 13.88 -21.93 -29.95
CA ASP A 56 14.67 -23.14 -30.20
C ASP A 56 16.02 -22.80 -30.87
N TRP A 57 17.08 -23.43 -30.40
CA TRP A 57 18.46 -23.14 -30.75
C TRP A 57 19.28 -24.41 -31.00
N MET A 58 20.29 -24.30 -31.86
CA MET A 58 21.32 -25.33 -32.06
C MET A 58 22.71 -24.70 -32.03
N LEU A 59 23.75 -25.49 -31.77
CA LEU A 59 25.12 -25.04 -31.93
C LEU A 59 25.54 -25.16 -33.39
N GLN A 60 26.45 -24.32 -33.82
CA GLN A 60 27.04 -24.34 -35.16
C GLN A 60 28.55 -24.30 -35.04
N ASN A 61 29.25 -25.11 -35.84
CA ASN A 61 30.70 -25.09 -35.93
C ASN A 61 31.23 -24.03 -36.90
N ALA A 62 32.55 -23.84 -36.94
CA ALA A 62 33.22 -22.88 -37.83
C ALA A 62 32.98 -23.13 -39.35
N SER A 63 32.56 -24.33 -39.74
CA SER A 63 32.22 -24.67 -41.12
C SER A 63 30.72 -24.48 -41.44
N GLY A 64 29.95 -24.01 -40.47
CA GLY A 64 28.52 -23.75 -40.61
C GLY A 64 27.62 -24.96 -40.34
N GLU A 65 28.17 -26.10 -39.91
CA GLU A 65 27.39 -27.30 -39.61
C GLU A 65 26.73 -27.20 -38.24
N GLN A 66 25.42 -27.45 -38.19
CA GLN A 66 24.62 -27.37 -36.98
C GLN A 66 24.54 -28.70 -36.25
N PHE A 67 24.67 -28.67 -34.93
CA PHE A 67 24.54 -29.81 -34.04
C PHE A 67 23.86 -29.37 -32.74
N GLY A 68 23.09 -30.27 -32.15
CA GLY A 68 22.30 -30.01 -30.96
C GLY A 68 22.48 -31.10 -29.92
N ILE A 69 21.40 -31.37 -29.19
CA ILE A 69 21.35 -32.33 -28.08
C ILE A 69 20.66 -33.64 -28.47
N GLY A 70 20.70 -34.61 -27.56
CA GLY A 70 20.04 -35.91 -27.73
C GLY A 70 20.80 -36.91 -28.60
N PRO A 71 20.20 -38.09 -28.86
CA PRO A 71 20.80 -39.11 -29.69
C PRO A 71 21.12 -38.54 -31.08
N ASN A 72 22.36 -38.71 -31.54
CA ASN A 72 22.89 -38.16 -32.80
C ASN A 72 23.05 -36.63 -32.86
N GLY A 73 22.79 -35.90 -31.76
CA GLY A 73 23.02 -34.46 -31.70
C GLY A 73 22.18 -33.67 -32.71
N SER A 74 20.93 -34.08 -32.95
CA SER A 74 20.07 -33.46 -33.98
C SER A 74 18.90 -32.65 -33.41
N ASN A 75 18.69 -32.65 -32.10
CA ASN A 75 17.58 -31.92 -31.49
C ASN A 75 18.02 -30.53 -31.02
N PRO A 76 17.19 -29.48 -31.21
CA PRO A 76 17.46 -28.18 -30.62
C PRO A 76 17.34 -28.23 -29.08
N PHE A 77 18.03 -27.31 -28.42
CA PHE A 77 17.75 -26.92 -27.04
C PHE A 77 16.89 -25.65 -27.06
N TRP A 78 16.28 -25.28 -25.93
CA TRP A 78 15.24 -24.24 -25.94
C TRP A 78 15.18 -23.39 -24.69
N VAL A 79 14.60 -22.19 -24.85
CA VAL A 79 14.14 -21.29 -23.79
C VAL A 79 12.63 -21.16 -23.92
N GLN A 80 11.88 -21.32 -22.82
CA GLN A 80 10.42 -21.13 -22.81
C GLN A 80 10.02 -20.26 -21.62
N ILE A 81 9.19 -19.25 -21.89
CA ILE A 81 8.65 -18.33 -20.88
C ILE A 81 7.12 -18.27 -20.97
N VAL A 82 6.49 -17.87 -19.88
CA VAL A 82 5.07 -17.49 -19.85
C VAL A 82 4.99 -16.02 -19.47
N VAL A 83 4.52 -15.20 -20.41
CA VAL A 83 4.21 -13.79 -20.17
C VAL A 83 2.78 -13.71 -19.64
N THR A 84 2.61 -13.10 -18.47
CA THR A 84 1.30 -12.85 -17.87
C THR A 84 0.86 -11.42 -18.15
N ALA A 85 -0.44 -11.20 -18.27
CA ALA A 85 -0.99 -9.85 -18.36
C ALA A 85 -0.51 -9.02 -17.17
N SER A 86 0.12 -7.87 -17.44
CA SER A 86 0.25 -6.84 -16.43
C SER A 86 -1.16 -6.34 -16.13
N GLU A 87 -1.57 -6.38 -14.86
CA GLU A 87 -2.80 -5.71 -14.48
C GLU A 87 -2.70 -4.22 -14.89
N PRO A 88 -3.79 -3.61 -15.40
CA PRO A 88 -3.78 -2.20 -15.71
C PRO A 88 -3.47 -1.44 -14.43
N VAL A 89 -2.36 -0.69 -14.43
CA VAL A 89 -2.14 0.31 -13.39
C VAL A 89 -3.28 1.30 -13.48
N THR A 90 -4.18 1.27 -12.51
CA THR A 90 -5.19 2.32 -12.38
C THR A 90 -4.41 3.62 -12.19
N PRO A 91 -4.67 4.69 -12.96
CA PRO A 91 -3.97 5.95 -12.74
C PRO A 91 -4.14 6.32 -11.27
N THR A 92 -3.02 6.38 -10.55
CA THR A 92 -3.01 6.91 -9.19
C THR A 92 -3.50 8.35 -9.32
N ALA A 93 -4.70 8.63 -8.80
CA ALA A 93 -5.20 9.99 -8.75
C ALA A 93 -4.11 10.86 -8.12
N THR A 94 -3.79 11.99 -8.73
CA THR A 94 -2.98 13.01 -8.07
C THR A 94 -3.60 13.26 -6.69
N PRO A 95 -2.85 13.16 -5.58
CA PRO A 95 -3.43 13.40 -4.27
C PRO A 95 -4.05 14.78 -4.30
N VAL A 96 -5.36 14.86 -4.10
CA VAL A 96 -6.02 16.12 -3.76
C VAL A 96 -5.28 16.63 -2.53
N PRO A 97 -4.85 17.91 -2.47
CA PRO A 97 -4.16 18.42 -1.30
C PRO A 97 -5.08 18.23 -0.09
N GLU A 98 -4.76 17.25 0.75
CA GLU A 98 -5.36 17.11 2.07
C GLU A 98 -4.81 18.26 2.92
N PRO A 99 -5.65 19.03 3.63
CA PRO A 99 -5.15 20.08 4.51
C PRO A 99 -4.19 19.50 5.55
N GLU A 100 -3.16 20.26 5.90
CA GLU A 100 -2.21 19.84 6.94
C GLU A 100 -2.89 19.82 8.31
N PRO A 101 -2.43 18.96 9.25
CA PRO A 101 -2.93 19.00 10.62
C PRO A 101 -2.55 20.34 11.26
N LEU A 102 -3.55 21.08 11.73
CA LEU A 102 -3.34 22.28 12.56
C LEU A 102 -2.74 21.88 13.91
N LEU A 103 -3.25 20.79 14.49
CA LEU A 103 -2.76 20.21 15.73
C LEU A 103 -3.10 18.73 15.82
N SER A 104 -2.34 18.03 16.65
CA SER A 104 -2.70 16.68 17.08
C SER A 104 -2.05 16.36 18.42
N GLY A 105 -2.75 15.63 19.27
CA GLY A 105 -2.22 15.22 20.56
C GLY A 105 -3.22 14.43 21.40
N PRO A 106 -2.72 13.77 22.45
CA PRO A 106 -3.57 13.14 23.45
C PRO A 106 -4.19 14.20 24.37
N VAL A 107 -5.41 13.93 24.85
CA VAL A 107 -6.07 14.67 25.91
C VAL A 107 -6.69 13.71 26.92
N THR A 108 -6.59 14.06 28.20
CA THR A 108 -7.24 13.35 29.31
C THR A 108 -8.23 14.29 29.96
N LEU A 109 -9.49 13.88 30.01
CA LEU A 109 -10.62 14.64 30.56
C LEU A 109 -11.13 13.95 31.80
N ASN A 110 -11.31 14.71 32.88
CA ASN A 110 -12.10 14.31 34.03
C ASN A 110 -13.54 14.74 33.81
N VAL A 111 -14.46 14.19 34.60
CA VAL A 111 -15.86 14.61 34.57
C VAL A 111 -15.99 16.12 34.79
N ASN A 112 -16.76 16.76 33.92
CA ASN A 112 -16.99 18.20 33.79
C ASN A 112 -15.85 19.00 33.16
N ASP A 113 -14.77 18.36 32.69
CA ASP A 113 -13.79 19.05 31.87
C ASP A 113 -14.36 19.35 30.48
N ASN A 114 -14.04 20.53 30.00
CA ASN A 114 -14.28 20.93 28.62
C ASN A 114 -12.95 20.97 27.87
N VAL A 115 -12.94 20.59 26.59
CA VAL A 115 -11.76 20.69 25.73
C VAL A 115 -12.05 21.58 24.53
N ASP A 116 -11.14 22.51 24.29
CA ASP A 116 -11.03 23.26 23.04
C ASP A 116 -10.25 22.39 22.04
N LEU A 117 -10.88 22.04 20.92
CA LEU A 117 -10.34 21.18 19.87
C LEU A 117 -9.40 21.93 18.94
N ASP A 118 -9.37 23.26 18.97
CA ASP A 118 -8.47 24.11 18.19
C ASP A 118 -7.15 24.38 18.94
N THR A 119 -7.10 24.09 20.25
CA THR A 119 -5.90 24.33 21.07
C THR A 119 -5.49 23.16 21.98
N LEU A 120 -6.36 22.17 22.16
CA LEU A 120 -6.29 21.11 23.18
C LEU A 120 -6.24 21.64 24.62
N GLN A 121 -6.58 22.90 24.84
CA GLN A 121 -6.61 23.47 26.17
C GLN A 121 -7.88 23.02 26.91
N LEU A 122 -7.70 22.61 28.17
CA LEU A 122 -8.82 22.26 29.03
C LEU A 122 -9.43 23.50 29.69
N ASN A 123 -10.76 23.51 29.77
CA ASN A 123 -11.55 24.51 30.48
C ASN A 123 -11.26 25.96 30.02
N ALA A 124 -10.93 26.12 28.74
CA ALA A 124 -10.73 27.41 28.09
C ALA A 124 -12.07 28.00 27.60
N PRO A 125 -12.17 29.34 27.47
CA PRO A 125 -13.26 29.96 26.73
C PRO A 125 -13.25 29.45 25.28
N GLY A 126 -14.42 29.11 24.74
CA GLY A 126 -14.52 28.56 23.38
C GLY A 126 -14.25 27.05 23.29
N ALA A 127 -14.28 26.32 24.41
CA ALA A 127 -14.21 24.86 24.37
C ALA A 127 -15.35 24.25 23.55
N ASP A 128 -15.04 23.18 22.81
CA ASP A 128 -15.95 22.57 21.83
C ASP A 128 -16.68 21.36 22.36
N LEU A 129 -16.06 20.60 23.26
CA LEU A 129 -16.65 19.39 23.83
C LEU A 129 -16.61 19.43 25.35
N SER A 130 -17.69 19.01 25.99
CA SER A 130 -17.79 18.81 27.44
C SER A 130 -17.95 17.33 27.75
N TYR A 131 -17.08 16.79 28.60
CA TYR A 131 -17.23 15.43 29.11
C TYR A 131 -18.01 15.46 30.41
N GLN A 132 -19.15 14.76 30.46
CA GLN A 132 -20.02 14.74 31.63
C GLN A 132 -20.44 13.32 31.99
N GLN A 133 -20.72 13.11 33.27
CA GLN A 133 -21.29 11.88 33.77
C GLN A 133 -22.72 12.18 34.23
N ILE A 134 -23.68 11.46 33.67
CA ILE A 134 -25.11 11.62 33.98
C ILE A 134 -25.58 10.36 34.70
N THR A 135 -26.19 10.54 35.86
CA THR A 135 -26.80 9.44 36.62
C THR A 135 -28.32 9.55 36.56
N LEU A 136 -28.97 8.53 36.02
CA LEU A 136 -30.43 8.41 35.96
C LEU A 136 -30.82 7.01 36.42
N ASP A 137 -31.68 6.92 37.44
CA ASP A 137 -32.20 5.66 37.99
C ASP A 137 -31.08 4.62 38.23
N GLU A 138 -30.03 5.03 38.94
CA GLU A 138 -28.82 4.23 39.25
C GLU A 138 -27.92 3.85 38.06
N ASN A 139 -28.32 4.18 36.82
CA ASN A 139 -27.48 4.01 35.65
C ASN A 139 -26.59 5.23 35.42
N VAL A 140 -25.32 4.97 35.16
CA VAL A 140 -24.30 6.00 34.89
C VAL A 140 -23.97 5.99 33.41
N SER A 141 -24.24 7.11 32.73
CA SER A 141 -23.83 7.35 31.35
C SER A 141 -22.68 8.35 31.31
N HIS A 142 -21.75 8.11 30.40
CA HIS A 142 -20.58 8.96 30.16
C HIS A 142 -20.77 9.65 28.83
N MET A 143 -21.13 10.93 28.87
CA MET A 143 -21.61 11.68 27.73
C MET A 143 -20.54 12.69 27.27
N LEU A 144 -20.37 12.81 25.96
CA LEU A 144 -19.59 13.86 25.33
C LEU A 144 -20.55 14.82 24.63
N PHE A 145 -20.64 16.04 25.12
CA PHE A 145 -21.55 17.07 24.63
C PHE A 145 -20.82 18.08 23.74
N PRO A 146 -21.27 18.28 22.49
CA PRO A 146 -20.84 19.43 21.71
C PRO A 146 -21.31 20.75 22.33
N LEU A 147 -20.44 21.76 22.30
CA LEU A 147 -20.65 23.09 22.84
C LEU A 147 -20.58 24.14 21.73
N ASP A 148 -21.27 25.26 21.92
CA ASP A 148 -21.07 26.50 21.16
C ASP A 148 -21.05 26.36 19.62
N GLY A 149 -21.81 25.40 19.07
CA GLY A 149 -21.92 25.16 17.63
C GLY A 149 -20.97 24.09 17.08
N ALA A 150 -20.11 23.51 17.91
CA ALA A 150 -19.37 22.31 17.58
C ALA A 150 -20.33 21.13 17.31
N SER A 151 -19.86 20.14 16.56
CA SER A 151 -20.61 18.91 16.27
C SER A 151 -19.69 17.71 16.23
N ILE A 152 -20.22 16.53 16.52
CA ILE A 152 -19.47 15.28 16.54
C ILE A 152 -20.33 14.14 15.99
N GLY A 153 -19.69 13.15 15.37
CA GLY A 153 -20.39 11.99 14.79
C GLY A 153 -19.49 10.77 14.69
N LEU A 154 -20.11 9.59 14.78
CA LEU A 154 -19.43 8.30 14.68
C LEU A 154 -18.96 8.02 13.25
N VAL A 155 -17.76 7.46 13.12
CA VAL A 155 -17.23 6.99 11.83
C VAL A 155 -16.98 5.49 11.84
N GLY A 156 -16.31 4.97 12.87
CA GLY A 156 -15.95 3.56 12.97
C GLY A 156 -14.58 3.34 13.58
N SER A 157 -13.93 2.22 13.26
CA SER A 157 -12.66 1.79 13.88
C SER A 157 -11.41 2.13 13.06
N ALA A 158 -11.57 2.68 11.86
CA ALA A 158 -10.47 3.12 11.01
C ALA A 158 -10.27 4.64 11.12
N GLN A 159 -9.02 5.08 11.11
CA GLN A 159 -8.70 6.51 11.12
C GLN A 159 -9.27 7.19 9.88
N PRO A 160 -10.13 8.21 10.03
CA PRO A 160 -10.74 8.90 8.89
C PRO A 160 -9.77 9.88 8.22
N THR A 161 -9.95 10.06 6.91
CA THR A 161 -9.34 11.16 6.15
C THR A 161 -10.17 12.43 6.24
N TYR A 162 -9.60 13.57 5.86
CA TYR A 162 -10.34 14.85 5.81
C TYR A 162 -11.64 14.72 5.00
N ALA A 163 -11.60 14.09 3.83
CA ALA A 163 -12.77 13.92 2.96
C ALA A 163 -13.86 13.05 3.60
N GLN A 164 -13.48 12.04 4.40
CA GLN A 164 -14.45 11.23 5.14
C GLN A 164 -15.13 12.04 6.24
N CYS A 165 -14.38 12.89 6.96
CA CYS A 165 -14.96 13.79 7.96
C CYS A 165 -15.76 14.96 7.38
N GLN A 166 -15.45 15.39 6.15
CA GLN A 166 -16.24 16.41 5.46
C GLN A 166 -17.62 15.87 5.04
N GLY A 167 -17.70 14.57 4.74
CA GLY A 167 -18.94 13.90 4.35
C GLY A 167 -19.68 13.20 5.49
N SER A 168 -19.19 13.26 6.73
CA SER A 168 -19.84 12.59 7.86
C SER A 168 -21.09 13.34 8.32
N GLY A 169 -21.99 12.62 8.98
CA GLY A 169 -23.22 13.17 9.56
C GLY A 169 -23.03 13.60 11.02
N GLN A 170 -22.06 14.47 11.31
CA GLN A 170 -21.88 15.03 12.65
C GLN A 170 -23.17 15.76 13.07
N SER A 171 -23.49 15.69 14.37
CA SER A 171 -24.62 16.40 14.95
C SER A 171 -24.21 17.12 16.24
N THR A 172 -25.09 17.95 16.76
CA THR A 172 -24.94 18.60 18.07
C THR A 172 -25.47 17.73 19.21
N GLU A 173 -25.84 16.47 18.93
CA GLU A 173 -26.33 15.55 19.94
C GLU A 173 -25.18 14.98 20.77
N ALA A 174 -25.45 14.70 22.04
CA ALA A 174 -24.46 14.16 22.94
C ALA A 174 -24.23 12.66 22.65
N ILE A 175 -22.96 12.26 22.65
CA ILE A 175 -22.56 10.87 22.43
C ILE A 175 -22.37 10.16 23.76
N ASN A 176 -23.03 9.02 23.95
CA ASN A 176 -22.76 8.13 25.09
C ASN A 176 -21.53 7.28 24.79
N LEU A 177 -20.41 7.63 25.40
CA LEU A 177 -19.11 6.98 25.19
C LEU A 177 -19.09 5.51 25.64
N GLY A 178 -19.99 5.13 26.56
CA GLY A 178 -20.12 3.74 27.01
C GLY A 178 -20.58 2.77 25.92
N ASP A 179 -21.14 3.27 24.81
CA ASP A 179 -21.64 2.44 23.71
C ASP A 179 -20.54 2.06 22.70
N TYR A 180 -19.31 2.57 22.89
CA TYR A 180 -18.22 2.44 21.91
C TYR A 180 -16.96 1.83 22.54
N ALA A 181 -16.29 0.96 21.78
CA ALA A 181 -15.00 0.39 22.18
C ALA A 181 -13.86 1.40 22.01
N ALA A 182 -12.78 1.21 22.77
CA ALA A 182 -11.52 1.91 22.52
C ALA A 182 -11.02 1.64 21.08
N GLY A 183 -10.42 2.64 20.45
CA GLY A 183 -10.06 2.66 19.04
C GLY A 183 -11.15 3.20 18.11
N THR A 184 -12.36 3.48 18.62
CA THR A 184 -13.42 4.13 17.84
C THR A 184 -13.03 5.57 17.51
N TYR A 185 -13.23 5.97 16.26
CA TYR A 185 -13.05 7.32 15.74
C TYR A 185 -14.40 8.03 15.56
N PHE A 186 -14.38 9.30 15.93
CA PHE A 186 -15.46 10.25 15.73
C PHE A 186 -14.92 11.41 14.89
N CYS A 187 -15.62 11.81 13.84
CA CYS A 187 -15.33 13.09 13.19
C CYS A 187 -16.04 14.20 13.95
N TYR A 188 -15.43 15.38 14.01
CA TYR A 188 -16.03 16.56 14.59
C TYR A 188 -15.86 17.78 13.70
N ILE A 189 -16.65 18.82 13.98
CA ILE A 189 -16.46 20.19 13.52
C ILE A 189 -16.36 21.05 14.78
N THR A 190 -15.33 21.87 14.91
CA THR A 190 -15.17 22.82 16.02
C THR A 190 -16.14 24.00 15.89
N ASN A 191 -16.31 24.79 16.94
CA ASN A 191 -17.11 26.00 16.92
C ASN A 191 -16.58 27.04 15.89
N GLY A 192 -15.27 27.01 15.60
CA GLY A 192 -14.60 27.77 14.55
C GLY A 192 -14.79 27.21 13.14
N GLY A 193 -15.45 26.05 13.00
CA GLY A 193 -15.72 25.39 11.73
C GLY A 193 -14.57 24.51 11.21
N LEU A 194 -13.56 24.22 12.04
CA LEU A 194 -12.47 23.32 11.64
C LEU A 194 -12.91 21.87 11.76
N LEU A 195 -12.54 21.07 10.77
CA LEU A 195 -12.78 19.63 10.77
C LEU A 195 -11.67 18.91 11.53
N GLY A 196 -12.03 17.81 12.18
CA GLY A 196 -11.06 16.93 12.82
C GLY A 196 -11.64 15.57 13.15
N TRP A 197 -10.81 14.74 13.79
CA TRP A 197 -11.26 13.49 14.40
C TRP A 197 -10.74 13.34 15.82
N ALA A 198 -11.54 12.68 16.65
CA ALA A 198 -11.19 12.22 17.98
C ALA A 198 -11.24 10.69 18.02
N ARG A 199 -10.21 10.06 18.56
CA ARG A 199 -10.15 8.62 18.81
C ARG A 199 -10.35 8.36 20.30
N LEU A 200 -11.29 7.49 20.66
CA LEU A 200 -11.46 7.01 22.02
C LEU A 200 -10.33 6.06 22.39
N ASP A 201 -9.37 6.51 23.20
CA ASP A 201 -8.26 5.66 23.64
C ASP A 201 -8.64 4.82 24.86
N GLY A 202 -9.50 5.35 25.73
CA GLY A 202 -10.04 4.61 26.86
C GLY A 202 -11.00 5.45 27.70
N LEU A 203 -11.92 4.75 28.37
CA LEU A 203 -12.89 5.33 29.31
C LEU A 203 -12.82 4.52 30.61
N ASP A 204 -12.29 5.14 31.67
CA ASP A 204 -12.37 4.62 33.03
C ASP A 204 -13.68 5.12 33.66
N THR A 205 -14.70 4.27 33.63
CA THR A 205 -16.04 4.61 34.13
C THR A 205 -16.11 4.68 35.66
N ALA A 206 -15.17 4.05 36.37
CA ALA A 206 -15.14 4.07 37.83
C ALA A 206 -14.59 5.39 38.37
N ASN A 207 -13.54 5.91 37.72
CA ASN A 207 -12.89 7.17 38.11
C ASN A 207 -13.37 8.37 37.29
N GLY A 208 -14.17 8.14 36.23
CA GLY A 208 -14.67 9.20 35.37
C GLY A 208 -13.54 9.88 34.59
N ILE A 209 -12.64 9.08 34.01
CA ILE A 209 -11.50 9.56 33.23
C ILE A 209 -11.66 9.11 31.79
N LEU A 210 -11.66 10.07 30.87
CA LEU A 210 -11.73 9.85 29.44
C LEU A 210 -10.39 10.21 28.79
N ASN A 211 -9.84 9.30 27.99
CA ASN A 211 -8.64 9.53 27.20
C ASN A 211 -9.00 9.54 25.72
N LEU A 212 -8.62 10.61 25.02
CA LEU A 212 -8.80 10.77 23.59
C LEU A 212 -7.47 11.12 22.91
N THR A 213 -7.31 10.71 21.66
CA THR A 213 -6.33 11.31 20.73
C THR A 213 -7.08 12.16 19.73
N ILE A 214 -6.63 13.38 19.52
CA ILE A 214 -7.32 14.39 18.71
C ILE A 214 -6.43 14.83 17.56
N LEU A 215 -7.03 15.14 16.41
CA LEU A 215 -6.40 15.83 15.29
C LEU A 215 -7.40 16.80 14.67
N THR A 216 -7.03 18.07 14.59
CA THR A 216 -7.78 19.11 13.86
C THR A 216 -6.98 19.50 12.63
N TRP A 217 -7.62 19.52 11.46
CA TRP A 217 -6.99 20.01 10.23
C TRP A 217 -7.07 21.53 10.13
N SER A 218 -6.11 22.15 9.44
CA SER A 218 -6.24 23.55 9.05
C SER A 218 -7.32 23.71 7.97
N THR A 219 -7.79 24.94 7.75
CA THR A 219 -8.54 25.22 6.52
C THR A 219 -7.64 24.97 5.30
N PRO A 220 -8.16 24.42 4.19
CA PRO A 220 -7.40 24.27 2.94
C PRO A 220 -6.92 25.60 2.34
#